data_AF-A0A2V8PC82-F1
#
_entry.id   AF-A0A2V8PC82-F1
#
_cell.length_a   1.000
_cell.length_b   1.000
_cell.length_c   1.000
_cell.angle_alpha   90.00
_cell.angle_beta   90.00
_cell.angle_gamma   90.00
#
_symmetry.space_group_name_H-M   'P 1'
#
loop_
_entity.id
_entity.type
_entity.pdbx_description
1 polymer ?
#
loop_
_entity_poly.entity_id
_entity_poly.type
_entity_poly.pdbx_seq_one_letter_code
_entity_poly.pdbx_strand_id
1 'polypeptide(L)'
;MGRQIFRTLVAFGLSCYLALASAAAIAPHRTDYTAAATATITVNAANVIGPVDQRIFGINTAIWDSAFNTDTTRSLLQEMAVQALRFPGGSLSDEYHWATNTTRNNTWTWATSFDAFAGVALTTPLKSTSRRTMAAARRRRPPTGALLESHQGI
;
A
#
# COMPACT_ATOMS: atom_id res chain seq x y z
N MET A 1 -52.39 9.33 -15.61
CA MET A 1 -52.93 8.07 -15.05
C MET A 1 -51.86 6.99 -15.19
N GLY A 2 -50.86 6.83 -14.33
CA GLY A 2 -50.82 7.16 -12.90
C GLY A 2 -51.70 6.17 -12.14
N ARG A 3 -51.15 5.01 -11.75
CA ARG A 3 -51.64 4.05 -10.72
C ARG A 3 -51.02 2.64 -10.75
N GLN A 4 -49.92 2.41 -11.48
CA GLN A 4 -49.21 1.12 -11.48
C GLN A 4 -47.78 1.19 -10.90
N ILE A 5 -47.35 2.35 -10.38
CA ILE A 5 -45.96 2.63 -9.98
C ILE A 5 -45.74 2.57 -8.45
N PHE A 6 -46.76 2.29 -7.63
CA PHE A 6 -46.67 2.42 -6.16
C PHE A 6 -46.88 1.14 -5.33
N ARG A 7 -46.92 -0.05 -5.94
CA ARG A 7 -47.25 -1.31 -5.22
C ARG A 7 -46.15 -2.37 -5.19
N THR A 8 -44.93 -2.05 -5.66
CA THR A 8 -43.80 -3.00 -5.65
C THR A 8 -42.57 -2.44 -4.91
N LEU A 9 -42.79 -1.54 -3.95
CA LEU A 9 -41.72 -0.86 -3.20
C LEU A 9 -41.79 -1.06 -1.66
N VAL A 10 -42.61 -1.98 -1.14
CA VAL A 10 -42.75 -2.17 0.32
C VAL A 10 -42.60 -3.64 0.79
N ALA A 11 -42.40 -4.60 -0.11
CA ALA A 11 -42.48 -6.04 0.25
C ALA A 11 -41.15 -6.82 0.23
N PHE A 12 -40.00 -6.17 0.44
CA PHE A 12 -38.73 -6.87 0.75
C PHE A 12 -38.08 -6.38 2.06
N GLY A 13 -38.78 -5.56 2.84
CA GLY A 13 -38.26 -4.94 4.07
C GLY A 13 -38.50 -5.70 5.37
N LEU A 14 -39.08 -6.90 5.38
CA LEU A 14 -39.51 -7.53 6.65
C LEU A 14 -39.51 -9.08 6.67
N SER A 15 -38.55 -9.76 6.03
CA SER A 15 -38.51 -11.24 6.14
C SER A 15 -37.13 -11.87 6.40
N CYS A 16 -36.12 -11.10 6.75
CA CYS A 16 -34.83 -11.66 7.20
C CYS A 16 -34.42 -11.24 8.64
N TYR A 17 -35.37 -10.85 9.49
CA TYR A 17 -35.06 -10.36 10.85
C TYR A 17 -35.19 -11.38 11.99
N LEU A 18 -35.37 -12.68 11.72
CA LEU A 18 -35.32 -13.70 12.77
C LEU A 18 -34.65 -14.98 12.29
N ALA A 19 -33.32 -14.99 12.30
CA ALA A 19 -32.48 -16.14 12.65
C ALA A 19 -31.00 -15.70 12.68
N LEU A 20 -30.64 -14.82 13.62
CA LEU A 20 -29.23 -14.59 13.95
C LEU A 20 -29.00 -14.91 15.42
N ALA A 21 -29.13 -16.18 15.74
CA ALA A 21 -28.34 -16.81 16.79
C ALA A 21 -27.29 -17.69 16.10
N SER A 22 -26.45 -17.10 15.25
CA SER A 22 -25.13 -17.68 15.03
C SER A 22 -24.34 -17.37 16.30
N ALA A 23 -24.35 -18.31 17.23
CA ALA A 23 -23.24 -18.42 18.17
C ALA A 23 -21.98 -18.28 17.34
N ALA A 24 -21.19 -17.24 17.58
CA ALA A 24 -19.83 -17.20 17.11
C ALA A 24 -19.18 -18.45 17.71
N ALA A 25 -19.16 -19.54 16.94
CA ALA A 25 -18.23 -20.62 17.17
C ALA A 25 -16.88 -19.94 17.01
N ILE A 26 -16.33 -19.48 18.14
CA ILE A 26 -14.93 -19.17 18.27
C ILE A 26 -14.27 -20.46 17.81
N ALA A 27 -13.77 -20.46 16.58
CA ALA A 27 -13.00 -21.58 16.07
C ALA A 27 -11.93 -21.86 17.15
N PRO A 28 -11.80 -23.10 17.64
CA PRO A 28 -10.77 -23.39 18.62
C PRO A 28 -9.45 -22.86 18.06
N HIS A 29 -8.78 -22.03 18.86
CA HIS A 29 -7.40 -21.66 18.60
C HIS A 29 -6.65 -22.97 18.37
N ARG A 30 -6.11 -23.18 17.16
CA ARG A 30 -5.33 -24.39 16.84
C ARG A 30 -4.27 -24.53 17.92
N THR A 31 -4.38 -25.51 18.82
CA THR A 31 -3.38 -25.73 19.87
C THR A 31 -2.18 -26.54 19.37
N ASP A 32 -2.16 -26.86 18.08
CA ASP A 32 -1.11 -27.61 17.38
C ASP A 32 0.09 -26.73 17.02
N TYR A 33 0.36 -25.69 17.83
CA TYR A 33 1.61 -24.95 17.72
C TYR A 33 2.75 -25.89 18.06
N THR A 34 3.45 -26.37 17.02
CA THR A 34 4.74 -27.03 17.19
C THR A 34 5.64 -26.13 18.02
N ALA A 35 6.39 -26.71 18.96
CA ALA A 35 7.30 -25.99 19.82
C ALA A 35 8.14 -24.96 19.03
N ALA A 36 8.35 -23.77 19.61
CA ALA A 36 9.05 -22.69 18.94
C ALA A 36 10.42 -23.16 18.43
N ALA A 37 10.61 -23.13 17.11
CA ALA A 37 11.89 -23.44 16.50
C ALA A 37 12.85 -22.27 16.70
N THR A 38 14.06 -22.55 17.15
CA THR A 38 15.11 -21.53 17.26
C THR A 38 15.92 -21.51 15.97
N ALA A 39 16.14 -20.31 15.42
CA ALA A 39 17.02 -20.09 14.27
C ALA A 39 18.10 -19.07 14.62
N THR A 40 19.35 -19.34 14.20
CA THR A 40 20.46 -18.40 14.32
C THR A 40 20.61 -17.64 13.00
N ILE A 41 20.55 -16.30 13.06
CA ILE A 41 20.75 -15.42 11.90
C ILE A 41 22.10 -14.69 12.07
N THR A 42 23.00 -14.87 11.11
CA THR A 42 24.28 -14.14 11.07
C THR A 42 24.26 -13.13 9.94
N VAL A 43 24.56 -11.86 10.25
CA VAL A 43 24.63 -10.77 9.26
C VAL A 43 26.09 -10.47 8.93
N ASN A 44 26.48 -10.64 7.66
CA ASN A 44 27.80 -10.23 7.17
C ASN A 44 27.71 -8.88 6.46
N ALA A 45 27.98 -7.79 7.16
CA ALA A 45 27.95 -6.44 6.61
C ALA A 45 29.08 -6.14 5.59
N ALA A 46 30.09 -7.01 5.47
CA ALA A 46 31.14 -6.89 4.45
C ALA A 46 30.72 -7.48 3.09
N ASN A 47 29.65 -8.29 3.05
CA ASN A 47 29.12 -8.86 1.82
C ASN A 47 28.00 -7.97 1.23
N VAL A 48 28.39 -6.98 0.41
CA VAL A 48 27.44 -6.03 -0.21
C VAL A 48 26.98 -6.54 -1.58
N ILE A 49 25.68 -6.84 -1.73
CA ILE A 49 25.09 -7.35 -2.99
C ILE A 49 24.73 -6.21 -3.96
N GLY A 50 24.32 -5.05 -3.45
CA GLY A 50 23.99 -3.89 -4.27
C GLY A 50 22.99 -2.94 -3.59
N PRO A 51 22.74 -1.76 -4.18
CA PRO A 51 21.71 -0.85 -3.70
C PRO A 51 20.32 -1.42 -3.94
N VAL A 52 19.43 -1.24 -2.97
CA VAL A 52 17.99 -1.51 -3.14
C VAL A 52 17.37 -0.34 -3.89
N ASP A 53 16.79 -0.61 -5.07
CA ASP A 53 16.08 0.41 -5.83
C ASP A 53 14.79 0.81 -5.10
N GLN A 54 14.56 2.10 -4.89
CA GLN A 54 13.40 2.55 -4.12
C GLN A 54 12.07 2.22 -4.84
N ARG A 55 12.09 2.01 -6.16
CA ARG A 55 10.89 1.68 -6.95
C ARG A 55 10.29 0.31 -6.61
N ILE A 56 10.99 -0.54 -5.84
CA ILE A 56 10.40 -1.79 -5.33
C ILE A 56 9.28 -1.53 -4.31
N PHE A 57 9.24 -0.33 -3.71
CA PHE A 57 8.18 0.11 -2.82
C PHE A 57 7.02 0.68 -3.64
N GLY A 58 6.24 -0.20 -4.26
CA GLY A 58 5.12 0.16 -5.11
C GLY A 58 3.77 -0.43 -4.67
N ILE A 59 2.68 0.22 -5.07
CA ILE A 59 1.30 -0.22 -4.82
C ILE A 59 0.52 -0.36 -6.12
N ASN A 60 -0.29 -1.41 -6.21
CA ASN A 60 -1.32 -1.57 -7.25
C ASN A 60 -2.60 -0.84 -6.84
N THR A 61 -3.14 -0.02 -7.74
CA THR A 61 -4.36 0.76 -7.50
C THR A 61 -5.54 0.20 -8.31
N ALA A 62 -6.74 0.22 -7.76
CA ALA A 62 -7.92 -0.36 -8.41
C ALA A 62 -8.89 0.73 -8.88
N ILE A 63 -9.48 0.54 -10.07
CA ILE A 63 -10.46 1.49 -10.65
C ILE A 63 -11.76 1.59 -9.84
N TRP A 64 -12.12 0.54 -9.08
CA TRP A 64 -13.31 0.51 -8.23
C TRP A 64 -13.11 1.15 -6.85
N ASP A 65 -11.88 1.52 -6.49
CA ASP A 65 -11.59 2.12 -5.19
C ASP A 65 -12.09 3.57 -5.14
N SER A 66 -13.18 3.82 -4.42
CA SER A 66 -13.73 5.16 -4.21
C SER A 66 -12.96 5.98 -3.18
N ALA A 67 -12.11 5.34 -2.36
CA ALA A 67 -11.30 6.02 -1.35
C ALA A 67 -9.95 6.47 -1.89
N PHE A 68 -9.56 6.06 -3.11
CA PHE A 68 -8.24 6.33 -3.67
C PHE A 68 -7.89 7.83 -3.70
N ASN A 69 -8.82 8.66 -4.16
CA ASN A 69 -8.63 10.11 -4.26
C ASN A 69 -9.15 10.86 -3.01
N THR A 70 -8.81 10.37 -1.82
CA THR A 70 -9.11 11.04 -0.55
C THR A 70 -7.83 11.50 0.14
N ASP A 71 -7.94 12.53 0.99
CA ASP A 71 -6.79 13.03 1.78
C ASP A 71 -6.21 11.96 2.71
N THR A 72 -7.07 11.09 3.25
CA THR A 72 -6.65 9.94 4.05
C THR A 72 -5.73 9.02 3.26
N THR A 73 -6.15 8.57 2.07
CA THR A 73 -5.33 7.69 1.22
C THR A 73 -4.06 8.38 0.79
N ARG A 74 -4.11 9.66 0.42
CA ARG A 74 -2.92 10.45 0.05
C ARG A 74 -1.92 10.53 1.22
N SER A 75 -2.40 10.72 2.45
CA SER A 75 -1.55 10.76 3.64
C SER A 75 -0.91 9.39 3.92
N LEU A 76 -1.67 8.31 3.79
CA LEU A 76 -1.14 6.94 3.94
C LEU A 76 -0.09 6.62 2.87
N LEU A 77 -0.31 7.01 1.61
CA LEU A 77 0.67 6.82 0.53
C LEU A 77 1.98 7.57 0.82
N GLN A 78 1.91 8.75 1.44
CA GLN A 78 3.10 9.50 1.87
C GLN A 78 3.80 8.83 3.06
N GLU A 79 3.05 8.37 4.05
CA GLU A 79 3.58 7.69 5.23
C GLU A 79 4.29 6.39 4.87
N MET A 80 3.71 5.62 3.94
CA MET A 80 4.30 4.41 3.38
C MET A 80 5.53 4.69 2.49
N ALA A 81 5.79 5.96 2.16
CA ALA A 81 6.88 6.40 1.30
C ALA A 81 6.94 5.64 -0.04
N VAL A 82 5.76 5.36 -0.63
CA VAL A 82 5.67 4.68 -1.92
C VAL A 82 6.44 5.44 -2.99
N GLN A 83 6.95 4.70 -3.97
CA GLN A 83 7.77 5.24 -5.07
C GLN A 83 7.18 4.93 -6.44
N ALA A 84 6.19 4.04 -6.50
CA ALA A 84 5.49 3.67 -7.72
C ALA A 84 4.03 3.33 -7.44
N LEU A 85 3.14 3.80 -8.31
CA LEU A 85 1.75 3.38 -8.35
C LEU A 85 1.46 2.74 -9.71
N ARG A 86 0.83 1.58 -9.73
CA ARG A 86 0.35 0.93 -10.95
C ARG A 86 -1.14 1.22 -11.14
N PHE A 87 -1.51 1.68 -12.34
CA PHE A 87 -2.89 1.93 -12.75
C PHE A 87 -3.10 1.68 -14.25
N PRO A 88 -4.28 1.20 -14.68
CA PRO A 88 -5.27 0.51 -13.84
C PRO A 88 -4.68 -0.81 -13.32
N GLY A 89 -5.09 -1.23 -12.14
CA GLY A 89 -4.60 -2.46 -11.51
C GLY A 89 -5.52 -3.66 -11.69
N GLY A 90 -4.95 -4.86 -11.52
CA GLY A 90 -5.67 -6.13 -11.63
C GLY A 90 -6.10 -6.48 -13.06
N SER A 91 -6.90 -7.53 -13.22
CA SER A 91 -7.36 -8.03 -14.53
C SER A 91 -8.25 -7.05 -15.29
N LEU A 92 -8.95 -6.15 -14.58
CA LEU A 92 -9.78 -5.11 -15.20
C LEU A 92 -8.94 -4.11 -16.03
N SER A 93 -7.61 -4.14 -15.92
CA SER A 93 -6.74 -3.35 -16.80
C SER A 93 -6.89 -3.73 -18.26
N ASP A 94 -7.24 -4.99 -18.56
CA ASP A 94 -7.32 -5.51 -19.92
C ASP A 94 -8.52 -4.93 -20.69
N GLU A 95 -9.53 -4.44 -19.98
CA GLU A 95 -10.74 -3.89 -20.58
C GLU A 95 -11.01 -2.41 -20.24
N TYR A 96 -10.09 -1.73 -19.53
CA TYR A 96 -10.30 -0.35 -19.08
C TYR A 96 -10.12 0.67 -20.22
N HIS A 97 -11.13 1.53 -20.41
CA HIS A 97 -11.11 2.64 -21.35
C HIS A 97 -10.85 3.94 -20.60
N TRP A 98 -9.61 4.45 -20.67
CA TRP A 98 -9.17 5.63 -19.89
C TRP A 98 -9.98 6.90 -20.19
N ALA A 99 -10.32 7.14 -21.45
CA ALA A 99 -11.01 8.36 -21.89
C ALA A 99 -12.46 8.42 -21.38
N THR A 100 -13.11 7.28 -21.24
CA THR A 100 -14.51 7.18 -20.81
C THR A 100 -14.65 6.75 -19.35
N ASN A 101 -13.55 6.33 -18.72
CA ASN A 101 -13.53 5.75 -17.38
C ASN A 101 -14.50 4.55 -17.23
N THR A 102 -14.56 3.69 -18.25
CA THR A 102 -15.45 2.51 -18.29
C THR A 102 -14.64 1.24 -18.57
N THR A 103 -15.30 0.08 -18.47
CA THR A 103 -14.77 -1.19 -18.99
C THR A 103 -15.78 -1.83 -19.92
N ARG A 104 -15.32 -2.44 -21.02
CA ARG A 104 -16.20 -3.08 -22.02
C ARG A 104 -17.33 -2.12 -22.44
N ASN A 105 -18.57 -2.59 -22.40
CA ASN A 105 -19.76 -1.86 -22.83
C ASN A 105 -20.54 -1.23 -21.65
N ASN A 106 -19.90 -1.01 -20.50
CA ASN A 106 -20.56 -0.39 -19.35
C ASN A 106 -21.10 1.01 -19.72
N THR A 107 -22.31 1.30 -19.25
CA THR A 107 -22.96 2.63 -19.37
C THR A 107 -22.71 3.52 -18.15
N TRP A 108 -21.88 3.05 -17.21
CA TRP A 108 -21.52 3.72 -15.96
C TRP A 108 -20.00 3.76 -15.81
N THR A 109 -19.50 4.70 -15.01
CA THR A 109 -18.07 4.97 -14.85
C THR A 109 -17.52 4.44 -13.53
N TRP A 110 -16.25 4.03 -13.55
CA TRP A 110 -15.54 3.57 -12.35
C TRP A 110 -15.26 4.69 -11.35
N ALA A 111 -15.03 4.34 -10.09
CA ALA A 111 -14.87 5.31 -9.01
C ALA A 111 -13.57 6.13 -9.15
N THR A 112 -12.48 5.51 -9.60
CA THR A 112 -11.21 6.18 -9.88
C THR A 112 -10.98 6.27 -11.39
N SER A 113 -11.02 7.49 -11.93
CA SER A 113 -10.64 7.80 -13.31
C SER A 113 -9.13 7.90 -13.47
N PHE A 114 -8.66 7.87 -14.74
CA PHE A 114 -7.26 8.17 -15.05
C PHE A 114 -6.83 9.55 -14.53
N ASP A 115 -7.69 10.56 -14.64
CA ASP A 115 -7.36 11.91 -14.15
C ASP A 115 -7.28 11.97 -12.62
N ALA A 116 -8.18 11.29 -11.92
CA ALA A 116 -8.10 11.17 -10.46
C ALA A 116 -6.81 10.43 -10.04
N PHE A 117 -6.46 9.37 -10.77
CA PHE A 117 -5.21 8.65 -10.61
C PHE A 117 -3.99 9.55 -10.82
N ALA A 118 -3.89 10.20 -11.97
CA ALA A 118 -2.79 11.10 -12.32
C ALA A 118 -2.68 12.25 -11.32
N GLY A 119 -3.81 12.79 -10.87
CA GLY A 119 -3.87 13.78 -9.81
C GLY A 119 -3.19 13.31 -8.53
N VAL A 120 -3.54 12.13 -8.02
CA VAL A 120 -2.87 11.53 -6.84
C VAL A 120 -1.39 11.28 -7.11
N ALA A 121 -1.04 10.67 -8.25
CA ALA A 121 0.33 10.30 -8.58
C ALA A 121 1.28 11.50 -8.70
N LEU A 122 0.79 12.64 -9.20
CA LEU A 122 1.58 13.86 -9.38
C LEU A 122 1.70 14.71 -8.11
N THR A 123 0.67 14.68 -7.25
CA THR A 123 0.60 15.57 -6.08
C THR A 123 1.00 14.91 -4.77
N THR A 124 1.03 13.58 -4.72
CA THR A 124 1.56 12.84 -3.58
C THR A 124 3.08 12.84 -3.69
N PRO A 125 3.82 13.50 -2.79
CA PRO A 125 5.27 13.55 -2.87
C PRO A 125 5.85 12.15 -2.61
N LEU A 126 6.17 11.42 -3.69
CA LEU A 126 6.89 10.16 -3.60
C LEU A 126 8.30 10.48 -3.11
N LYS A 127 8.63 10.01 -1.90
CA LYS A 127 9.76 10.51 -1.12
C LYS A 127 11.08 9.99 -1.69
N SER A 128 11.64 10.65 -2.68
CA SER A 128 12.98 10.34 -3.17
C SER A 128 13.99 10.67 -2.08
N THR A 129 14.54 9.65 -1.42
CA THR A 129 15.68 9.88 -0.51
C THR A 129 16.91 10.05 -1.39
N SER A 130 17.10 11.26 -1.92
CA SER A 130 18.20 11.63 -2.81
C SER A 130 19.55 11.21 -2.22
N ARG A 131 20.45 10.69 -3.07
CA ARG A 131 21.83 10.27 -2.74
C ARG A 131 22.63 11.32 -1.93
N ARG A 132 22.20 12.58 -1.90
CA ARG A 132 22.79 13.65 -1.08
C ARG A 132 22.64 13.41 0.44
N THR A 133 21.55 12.78 0.88
CA THR A 133 21.34 12.48 2.31
C THR A 133 22.29 11.38 2.80
N MET A 134 22.57 10.37 1.95
CA MET A 134 23.58 9.34 2.25
C MET A 134 25.02 9.87 2.19
N ALA A 135 25.32 10.80 1.26
CA ALA A 135 26.64 11.43 1.19
C ALA A 135 26.95 12.29 2.43
N ALA A 136 25.94 12.92 3.02
CA ALA A 136 26.07 13.67 4.27
C ALA A 136 26.30 12.75 5.49
N ALA A 137 25.65 11.58 5.53
CA ALA A 137 25.87 10.58 6.59
C ALA A 137 27.28 9.97 6.53
N ARG A 138 27.83 9.76 5.32
CA ARG A 138 29.16 9.16 5.10
C ARG A 138 30.33 10.08 5.49
N ARG A 139 30.09 11.39 5.58
CA ARG A 139 31.09 12.40 5.99
C ARG A 139 31.22 12.59 7.50
N ARG A 140 30.37 11.95 8.31
CA ARG A 140 30.38 12.07 9.78
C ARG A 140 31.18 10.96 10.50
N ARG A 141 31.86 10.06 9.77
CA ARG A 141 32.71 9.04 10.38
C ARG A 141 34.04 9.71 10.84
N PRO A 142 34.39 9.69 12.13
CA PRO A 142 35.69 10.20 12.57
C PRO A 142 36.81 9.33 11.98
N PRO A 143 37.96 9.92 11.62
CA PRO A 143 39.10 9.16 11.11
C PRO A 143 39.59 8.18 12.18
N THR A 144 39.63 6.91 11.83
CA THR A 144 40.22 5.84 12.63
C THR A 144 41.74 6.00 12.53
N GLY A 145 42.33 6.77 13.45
CA GLY A 145 43.79 7.01 13.43
C GLY A 145 44.34 8.04 14.41
N ALA A 146 43.64 8.38 15.49
CA ALA A 146 44.14 9.31 16.52
C ALA A 146 44.31 8.61 17.88
N LEU A 147 45.00 7.48 17.89
CA LEU A 147 45.46 6.81 19.11
C LEU A 147 46.82 6.19 18.80
N LEU A 148 47.82 6.56 19.59
CA LEU A 148 49.24 6.17 19.59
C LEU A 148 50.18 7.09 18.79
N GLU A 149 50.65 8.15 19.44
CA GLU A 149 52.08 8.48 19.53
C GLU A 149 52.32 9.61 20.54
N SER A 150 52.64 9.25 21.79
CA SER A 150 53.56 10.03 22.63
C SER A 150 54.08 9.14 23.76
N HIS A 151 55.13 8.38 23.46
CA HIS A 151 56.05 7.86 24.47
C HIS A 151 57.45 8.32 24.04
N GLN A 152 58.31 8.62 25.04
CA GLN A 152 59.66 9.22 25.02
C GLN A 152 59.65 10.76 25.18
N GLY A 153 60.25 11.37 26.21
CA GLY A 153 61.06 10.87 27.31
C GLY A 153 61.59 12.02 28.20
N ILE A 154 62.12 11.61 29.36
CA ILE A 154 62.82 12.36 30.43
C ILE A 154 61.93 13.28 31.30
#